data_AF-A0A538NY87-F1
#
_entry.id   AF-A0A538NY87-F1
#
_cell.length_a   1.000
_cell.length_b   1.000
_cell.length_c   1.000
_cell.angle_alpha   90.00
_cell.angle_beta   90.00
_cell.angle_gamma   90.00
#
_symmetry.space_group_name_H-M   'P 1'
#
loop_
_entity.id
_entity.type
_entity.pdbx_description
1 polymer ?
#
loop_
_entity_poly.entity_id
_entity_poly.type
_entity_poly.pdbx_seq_one_letter_code
_entity_poly.pdbx_strand_id
1 'polypeptide(L)'
;HREVFNVSWELIRLALSQHCNVVFDATNRTDSGRAGAYAAASEYNARILVIFMKVSPEILSTRYHSAKLERRKAYDKLGTETYNTKNCSVPYKLVESDRPADVLLKGIADAIRIPLNLV
;
A
#
# COMPACT_ATOMS: atom_id res chain seq x y z
N HIS A 1 -11.61 27.80 -9.92
CA HIS A 1 -10.83 26.97 -8.97
C HIS A 1 -11.10 25.51 -9.28
N ARG A 2 -10.06 24.66 -9.30
CA ARG A 2 -10.20 23.21 -9.56
C ARG A 2 -10.34 22.53 -8.20
N GLU A 3 -11.51 21.98 -7.90
CA GLU A 3 -11.73 21.22 -6.67
C GLU A 3 -10.99 19.89 -6.77
N VAL A 4 -10.17 19.58 -5.76
CA VAL A 4 -9.45 18.30 -5.66
C VAL A 4 -10.09 17.51 -4.54
N PHE A 5 -10.83 16.47 -4.89
CA PHE A 5 -11.46 15.57 -3.92
C PHE A 5 -10.40 14.59 -3.39
N ASN A 6 -9.92 14.83 -2.17
CA ASN A 6 -9.00 13.95 -1.46
C ASN A 6 -9.79 12.84 -0.73
N VAL A 7 -10.58 12.06 -1.48
CA VAL A 7 -11.58 11.13 -0.93
C VAL A 7 -10.93 10.02 -0.08
N SER A 8 -9.75 9.56 -0.45
CA SER A 8 -9.15 8.36 0.12
C SER A 8 -8.75 8.50 1.59
N TRP A 9 -8.24 9.65 2.02
CA TRP A 9 -7.80 9.85 3.42
C TRP A 9 -8.96 10.18 4.36
N GLU A 10 -9.99 10.87 3.88
CA GLU A 10 -11.18 11.16 4.70
C GLU A 10 -11.96 9.87 5.01
N LEU A 11 -11.96 8.90 4.09
CA LEU A 11 -12.51 7.57 4.37
C LEU A 11 -11.71 6.82 5.44
N ILE A 12 -10.39 6.98 5.47
CA ILE A 12 -9.54 6.42 6.54
C ILE A 12 -9.94 7.06 7.88
N ARG A 13 -10.04 8.39 7.96
CA ARG A 13 -10.48 9.08 9.20
C ARG A 13 -11.84 8.61 9.66
N LEU A 14 -12.82 8.55 8.75
CA LEU A 14 -14.18 8.12 9.09
C LEU A 14 -14.18 6.71 9.68
N ALA A 15 -13.48 5.76 9.06
CA ALA A 15 -13.40 4.40 9.57
C ALA A 15 -12.67 4.33 10.94
N LEU A 16 -11.56 5.05 11.10
CA LEU A 16 -10.83 5.11 12.37
C LEU A 16 -11.66 5.75 13.50
N SER A 17 -12.49 6.75 13.19
CA SER A 17 -13.42 7.37 14.15
C SER A 17 -14.45 6.38 14.72
N GLN A 18 -14.73 5.30 13.97
CA GLN A 18 -15.60 4.21 14.37
C GLN A 18 -14.82 3.01 14.94
N HIS A 19 -13.54 3.21 15.31
CA HIS A 19 -12.65 2.18 15.81
C HIS A 19 -12.47 0.97 14.88
N CYS A 20 -12.64 1.16 13.58
CA CYS A 20 -12.45 0.11 12.59
C CYS A 20 -10.97 -0.03 12.17
N ASN A 21 -10.55 -1.27 11.90
CA ASN A 21 -9.29 -1.51 11.20
C ASN A 21 -9.45 -1.16 9.72
N VAL A 22 -8.45 -0.49 9.14
CA VAL A 22 -8.50 -0.04 7.75
C VAL A 22 -7.43 -0.74 6.93
N VAL A 23 -7.83 -1.38 5.85
CA VAL A 23 -6.92 -1.83 4.78
C VAL A 23 -7.19 -0.95 3.57
N PHE A 24 -6.16 -0.26 3.11
CA PHE A 24 -6.27 0.67 1.99
C PHE A 24 -5.21 0.36 0.94
N ASP A 25 -5.67 0.03 -0.27
CA ASP A 25 -4.78 -0.15 -1.42
C ASP A 25 -4.42 1.22 -2.00
N ALA A 26 -3.12 1.54 -1.99
CA ALA A 26 -2.59 2.79 -2.50
C ALA A 26 -1.50 2.52 -3.52
N THR A 27 -1.63 3.09 -4.70
CA THR A 27 -0.56 3.12 -5.70
C THR A 27 0.50 4.19 -5.42
N ASN A 28 0.43 4.85 -4.26
CA ASN A 28 1.30 5.97 -3.89
C ASN A 28 2.68 5.46 -3.52
N ARG A 29 3.66 5.84 -4.34
CA ARG A 29 5.05 5.37 -4.23
C ARG A 29 5.82 6.11 -3.17
N THR A 30 5.61 7.41 -3.03
CA THR A 30 6.37 8.25 -2.11
C THR A 30 5.71 8.30 -0.74
N ASP A 31 6.55 8.57 0.27
CA ASP A 31 6.08 8.80 1.63
C ASP A 31 5.19 10.04 1.72
N SER A 32 5.51 11.10 0.97
CA SER A 32 4.66 12.29 0.82
C SER A 32 3.28 11.95 0.25
N GLY A 33 3.21 11.00 -0.69
CA GLY A 33 1.96 10.48 -1.23
C GLY A 33 1.18 9.60 -0.25
N ARG A 34 1.73 9.25 0.90
CA ARG A 34 1.05 8.51 1.97
C ARG A 34 0.83 9.34 3.24
N ALA A 35 1.39 10.56 3.30
CA ALA A 35 1.36 11.43 4.47
C ALA A 35 -0.04 11.70 5.02
N GLY A 36 -1.07 11.83 4.18
CA GLY A 36 -2.44 12.01 4.66
C GLY A 36 -2.98 10.80 5.43
N ALA A 37 -2.59 9.57 5.06
CA ALA A 37 -2.99 8.35 5.75
C ALA A 37 -2.24 8.24 7.08
N TYR A 38 -0.99 8.69 7.12
CA TYR A 38 -0.18 8.72 8.33
C TYR A 38 -0.74 9.74 9.33
N ALA A 39 -1.13 10.92 8.84
CA ALA A 39 -1.77 11.95 9.65
C ALA A 39 -3.10 11.46 10.22
N ALA A 40 -3.94 10.82 9.40
CA ALA A 40 -5.19 10.21 9.87
C ALA A 40 -4.95 9.13 10.93
N ALA A 41 -3.97 8.25 10.73
CA ALA A 41 -3.63 7.25 11.74
C ALA A 41 -3.18 7.90 13.06
N SER A 42 -2.30 8.90 13.00
CA SER A 42 -1.81 9.64 14.16
C SER A 42 -2.93 10.34 14.93
N GLU A 43 -3.85 11.01 14.23
CA GLU A 43 -5.01 11.72 14.81
C GLU A 43 -5.88 10.82 15.70
N TYR A 44 -6.05 9.56 15.30
CA TYR A 44 -6.86 8.56 16.03
C TYR A 44 -6.01 7.59 16.87
N ASN A 45 -4.72 7.88 17.09
CA ASN A 45 -3.76 6.99 17.77
C ASN A 45 -3.76 5.55 17.21
N ALA A 46 -4.04 5.41 15.92
CA ALA A 46 -4.07 4.14 15.23
C ALA A 46 -2.65 3.70 14.87
N ARG A 47 -2.39 2.40 14.99
CA ARG A 47 -1.14 1.82 14.54
C ARG A 47 -1.13 1.73 13.02
N ILE A 48 0.01 2.07 12.41
CA ILE A 48 0.18 2.04 10.96
C ILE A 48 1.26 1.04 10.55
N LEU A 49 0.99 0.33 9.46
CA LEU A 49 1.91 -0.58 8.79
C LEU A 49 1.75 -0.39 7.27
N VAL A 50 2.86 -0.16 6.57
CA VAL A 50 2.88 -0.12 5.10
C VAL A 50 3.30 -1.47 4.54
N ILE A 51 2.49 -2.06 3.67
CA ILE A 51 2.86 -3.29 2.96
C ILE A 51 3.27 -2.91 1.54
N PHE A 52 4.55 -3.07 1.24
CA PHE A 52 5.08 -2.93 -0.11
C PHE A 52 4.99 -4.26 -0.84
N MET A 53 4.20 -4.29 -1.90
CA MET A 53 4.12 -5.45 -2.80
C MET A 53 5.27 -5.37 -3.80
N LYS A 54 6.15 -6.37 -3.78
CA LYS A 54 7.25 -6.54 -4.75
C LYS A 54 6.85 -7.58 -5.79
N VAL A 55 7.20 -7.35 -7.04
CA VAL A 55 6.97 -8.27 -8.15
C VAL A 55 8.25 -8.36 -8.96
N SER A 56 8.62 -9.55 -9.41
CA SER A 56 9.79 -9.70 -10.28
C SER A 56 9.51 -9.08 -11.67
N PRO A 57 10.53 -8.57 -12.38
CA PRO A 57 10.34 -8.03 -13.73
C PRO A 57 9.71 -9.04 -14.69
N GLU A 58 10.04 -10.33 -14.56
CA GLU A 58 9.55 -11.40 -15.42
C GLU A 58 8.04 -11.64 -15.20
N ILE A 59 7.61 -11.69 -13.94
CA ILE A 59 6.19 -11.85 -13.59
C ILE A 59 5.40 -10.59 -13.95
N LEU A 60 5.96 -9.41 -13.71
CA LEU A 60 5.33 -8.15 -14.10
C LEU A 60 5.12 -8.07 -15.61
N SER A 61 6.13 -8.43 -16.40
CA SER A 61 6.03 -8.51 -17.86
C SER A 61 4.96 -9.51 -18.30
N THR A 62 4.93 -10.69 -17.69
CA THR A 62 3.91 -11.71 -17.99
C THR A 62 2.49 -11.19 -17.69
N ARG A 63 2.30 -10.52 -16.56
CA ARG A 63 1.02 -9.89 -16.17
C ARG A 63 0.64 -8.76 -17.13
N TYR A 64 1.59 -7.95 -17.58
CA TYR A 64 1.35 -6.89 -18.56
C TYR A 64 0.86 -7.43 -19.90
N HIS A 65 1.55 -8.42 -20.46
CA HIS A 65 1.23 -8.97 -21.78
C HIS A 65 -0.07 -9.79 -21.76
N SER A 66 -0.43 -10.40 -20.63
CA SER A 66 -1.71 -11.09 -20.45
C SER A 66 -2.87 -10.17 -20.06
N ALA A 67 -2.61 -8.91 -19.66
CA ALA A 67 -3.65 -7.98 -19.26
C ALA A 67 -4.46 -7.42 -20.46
N LYS A 68 -5.74 -7.15 -20.21
CA LYS A 68 -6.61 -6.37 -21.11
C LYS A 68 -6.06 -4.96 -21.33
N LEU A 69 -6.41 -4.34 -22.47
CA LEU A 69 -5.91 -3.02 -22.87
C LEU A 69 -6.15 -1.95 -21.80
N GLU A 70 -7.33 -1.92 -21.15
CA GLU A 70 -7.61 -0.93 -20.10
C GLU A 70 -6.68 -1.06 -18.88
N ARG A 71 -6.20 -2.27 -18.57
CA ARG A 71 -5.30 -2.52 -17.45
C ARG A 71 -3.85 -2.21 -17.79
N ARG A 72 -3.43 -2.39 -19.05
CA ARG A 72 -2.08 -2.04 -19.51
C ARG A 72 -1.76 -0.57 -19.28
N LYS A 73 -2.73 0.33 -19.50
CA LYS A 73 -2.59 1.77 -19.20
C LYS A 73 -2.24 2.05 -17.73
N ALA A 74 -2.75 1.25 -16.80
CA ALA A 74 -2.39 1.37 -15.38
C ALA A 74 -0.93 0.95 -15.15
N TYR A 75 -0.48 -0.14 -15.75
CA TYR A 75 0.93 -0.55 -15.71
C TYR A 75 1.85 0.49 -16.33
N ASP A 76 1.49 1.06 -17.49
CA ASP A 76 2.27 2.09 -18.19
C ASP A 76 2.38 3.37 -17.33
N LYS A 77 1.28 3.78 -16.71
CA LYS A 77 1.22 4.97 -15.84
C LYS A 77 2.00 4.78 -14.54
N LEU A 78 1.93 3.58 -13.97
CA LEU A 78 2.71 3.27 -12.79
C LEU A 78 4.19 3.21 -13.16
N GLY A 79 4.58 2.59 -14.28
CA GLY A 79 5.98 2.43 -14.67
C GLY A 79 6.71 1.40 -13.80
N THR A 80 7.98 1.13 -14.11
CA THR A 80 8.78 0.05 -13.51
C THR A 80 9.62 0.46 -12.30
N GLU A 81 9.62 1.75 -11.94
CA GLU A 81 10.43 2.24 -10.83
C GLU A 81 9.97 1.67 -9.47
N THR A 82 10.87 0.93 -8.84
CA THR A 82 10.71 0.45 -7.47
C THR A 82 11.02 1.57 -6.48
N TYR A 83 10.06 1.93 -5.64
CA TYR A 83 10.31 2.84 -4.52
C TYR A 83 11.37 2.24 -3.59
N ASN A 84 12.34 3.07 -3.16
CA ASN A 84 13.29 2.67 -2.13
C ASN A 84 12.57 2.61 -0.79
N THR A 85 12.18 1.40 -0.37
CA THR A 85 11.42 1.17 0.88
C THR A 85 12.15 1.66 2.13
N LYS A 86 13.48 1.85 2.07
CA LYS A 86 14.26 2.45 3.16
C LYS A 86 13.85 3.89 3.47
N ASN A 87 13.16 4.57 2.55
CA ASN A 87 12.68 5.94 2.73
C ASN A 87 11.28 6.01 3.37
N CYS A 88 10.68 4.87 3.76
CA CYS A 88 9.39 4.85 4.44
C CYS A 88 9.57 5.29 5.91
N SER A 89 8.86 6.34 6.34
CA SER A 89 8.97 6.87 7.70
C SER A 89 8.22 6.07 8.77
N VAL A 90 7.41 5.10 8.36
CA VAL A 90 6.60 4.27 9.26
C VAL A 90 6.99 2.81 9.12
N PRO A 91 6.63 1.94 10.10
CA PRO A 91 6.86 0.51 9.99
C PRO A 91 6.34 -0.05 8.67
N TYR A 92 7.15 -0.87 8.01
CA TYR A 92 6.79 -1.46 6.73
C TYR A 92 7.21 -2.92 6.59
N LYS A 93 6.53 -3.63 5.70
CA LYS A 93 6.89 -4.99 5.29
C LYS A 93 6.92 -5.09 3.78
N LEU A 94 7.91 -5.82 3.27
CA LEU A 94 7.97 -6.21 1.86
C LEU A 94 7.34 -7.60 1.70
N VAL A 95 6.43 -7.74 0.73
CA VAL A 95 5.78 -9.01 0.39
C VAL A 95 5.97 -9.28 -1.09
N GLU A 96 6.57 -10.42 -1.43
CA GLU A 96 6.82 -10.83 -2.82
C GLU A 96 5.54 -11.40 -3.44
N SER A 97 4.90 -10.62 -4.32
CA SER A 97 3.66 -10.95 -5.03
C SER A 97 3.80 -12.03 -6.10
N ASP A 98 5.00 -12.55 -6.33
CA ASP A 98 5.28 -13.64 -7.28
C ASP A 98 4.86 -15.00 -6.71
N ARG A 99 4.65 -15.06 -5.38
CA ARG A 99 4.27 -16.26 -4.66
C ARG A 99 2.78 -16.57 -4.81
N PRO A 100 2.36 -17.83 -4.64
CA PRO A 100 0.95 -18.22 -4.57
C PRO A 100 0.16 -17.41 -3.52
N ALA A 101 -1.14 -17.21 -3.77
CA ALA A 101 -1.99 -16.30 -2.99
C ALA A 101 -2.07 -16.66 -1.49
N ASP A 102 -2.06 -17.94 -1.15
CA ASP A 102 -2.03 -18.45 0.22
C ASP A 102 -0.74 -18.02 0.95
N VAL A 103 0.40 -18.04 0.27
CA VAL A 103 1.68 -17.57 0.80
C VAL A 103 1.66 -16.05 1.01
N LEU A 104 1.05 -15.30 0.09
CA LEU A 104 0.88 -13.84 0.22
C LEU A 104 0.03 -13.49 1.42
N LEU A 105 -1.13 -14.15 1.55
CA LEU A 105 -2.07 -13.93 2.65
C LEU A 105 -1.42 -14.25 3.99
N LYS A 106 -0.66 -15.35 4.07
CA LYS A 106 0.12 -15.67 5.27
C LYS A 106 1.15 -14.58 5.58
N GLY A 107 1.91 -14.12 4.59
CA GLY A 107 2.91 -13.06 4.80
C GLY A 107 2.31 -11.73 5.28
N ILE A 108 1.14 -11.35 4.75
CA ILE A 108 0.39 -10.17 5.20
C ILE A 108 -0.15 -10.37 6.62
N ALA A 109 -0.75 -11.52 6.90
CA ALA A 109 -1.29 -11.84 8.23
C ALA A 109 -0.18 -11.86 9.28
N ASP A 110 0.98 -12.44 8.97
CA ASP A 110 2.13 -12.47 9.85
C ASP A 110 2.67 -11.05 10.10
N ALA A 111 2.68 -10.17 9.09
CA ALA A 111 3.09 -8.77 9.24
C ALA A 111 2.15 -7.98 10.17
N ILE A 112 0.84 -8.22 10.10
CA ILE A 112 -0.16 -7.57 10.95
C ILE A 112 -0.10 -8.09 12.39
N ARG A 113 0.34 -9.34 12.59
CA ARG A 113 0.45 -9.98 13.91
C ARG A 113 1.70 -9.58 14.71
N ILE A 114 2.66 -8.89 14.11
CA ILE A 114 3.88 -8.45 14.82
C ILE A 114 3.48 -7.41 15.89
N PRO A 115 3.84 -7.59 17.17
CA PRO A 115 3.70 -6.55 18.17
C PRO A 115 4.57 -5.36 17.76
N LEU A 116 3.94 -4.22 17.45
CA LEU A 116 4.62 -2.99 17.02
C LEU A 116 5.40 -2.27 18.15
N ASN A 117 5.68 -2.96 19.26
CA ASN A 117 6.43 -2.46 20.42
C ASN A 117 7.94 -2.77 20.34
N LEU A 118 8.45 -3.10 19.14
CA LEU A 118 9.85 -3.44 18.90
C LEU A 118 10.45 -2.53 17.81
N VAL A 119 10.40 -1.21 18.02
CA VAL A 119 11.38 -0.22 17.52
C VAL A 119 11.49 0.90 18.56
#